data_AF-A0ABC8QHD7-F1
#
_entry.id   AF-A0ABC8QHD7-F1
#
_cell.length_a   1.000
_cell.length_b   1.000
_cell.length_c   1.000
_cell.angle_alpha   90.00
_cell.angle_beta   90.00
_cell.angle_gamma   90.00
#
_symmetry.space_group_name_H-M   'P 1'
#
loop_
_entity.id
_entity.type
_entity.pdbx_description
1 polymer ?
#
loop_
_entity_poly.entity_id
_entity_poly.type
_entity_poly.pdbx_seq_one_letter_code
_entity_poly.pdbx_strand_id
1 'polypeptide(L)'
;MLPTEHERKQIFYWLKQISSYTAWNRIFGFYQAWAQAAEDCARRATEPGGPAADYKLILNGLAHCEEAVLRLKKGDKRIFKFDANGELAMADRLPTYWEKMLFRMEDGETLQRDEGNTPGWTQFHQALVKLCAAWGECAPDILEPRYLDTETYTFCNDYLRAKLNQMVFPSPLPDVPDPKEDVLVSSGKMTPYSGIWEPVDAPKPKLFSLFRNNEQPKGSFPIVGTMSYLHGGSNAPNMAAYAEERGLPTTWRLLWRDTRYEDGTIPDEERDYVFLKPESAQEEASATVSATPDLLIWAESGQPAPQTGRWLAEHDLQASITLQAGDILPMHQGRKSRWTLARA
;
A
#
# COMPACT_ATOMS: atom_id res chain seq x y z
N MET A 1 -24.68 0.29 -1.52
CA MET A 1 -25.19 -1.07 -1.26
C MET A 1 -24.66 -1.56 0.07
N LEU A 2 -25.35 -2.44 0.77
CA LEU A 2 -24.84 -3.05 2.00
C LEU A 2 -23.97 -4.27 1.68
N PRO A 3 -22.91 -4.54 2.46
CA PRO A 3 -22.12 -5.74 2.32
C PRO A 3 -22.91 -6.98 2.80
N THR A 4 -22.77 -8.09 2.09
CA THR A 4 -23.20 -9.44 2.50
C THR A 4 -22.40 -9.90 3.72
N GLU A 5 -22.86 -10.96 4.41
CA GLU A 5 -22.12 -11.50 5.57
C GLU A 5 -20.68 -11.93 5.20
N HIS A 6 -20.50 -12.52 4.01
CA HIS A 6 -19.18 -12.91 3.53
C HIS A 6 -18.30 -11.68 3.24
N GLU A 7 -18.82 -10.68 2.53
CA GLU A 7 -18.10 -9.41 2.27
C GLU A 7 -17.76 -8.71 3.59
N ARG A 8 -18.62 -8.75 4.61
CA ARG A 8 -18.32 -8.17 5.93
C ARG A 8 -17.10 -8.83 6.58
N LYS A 9 -16.97 -10.15 6.51
CA LYS A 9 -15.77 -10.87 7.01
C LYS A 9 -14.52 -10.47 6.25
N GLN A 10 -14.63 -10.35 4.91
CA GLN A 10 -13.53 -9.92 4.05
C GLN A 10 -13.08 -8.48 4.36
N ILE A 11 -14.02 -7.54 4.48
CA ILE A 11 -13.74 -6.14 4.81
C ILE A 11 -13.11 -6.02 6.19
N PHE A 12 -13.64 -6.75 7.18
CA PHE A 12 -13.09 -6.75 8.54
C PHE A 12 -11.64 -7.24 8.56
N TYR A 13 -11.35 -8.36 7.90
CA TYR A 13 -10.00 -8.89 7.77
C TYR A 13 -9.07 -7.91 7.04
N TRP A 14 -9.52 -7.37 5.91
CA TRP A 14 -8.76 -6.42 5.11
C TRP A 14 -8.41 -5.16 5.91
N LEU A 15 -9.35 -4.56 6.64
CA LEU A 15 -9.09 -3.39 7.49
C LEU A 15 -8.05 -3.70 8.60
N LYS A 16 -8.10 -4.89 9.21
CA LYS A 16 -7.05 -5.32 10.15
C LYS A 16 -5.69 -5.45 9.47
N GLN A 17 -5.66 -5.98 8.24
CA GLN A 17 -4.47 -6.14 7.45
C GLN A 17 -3.82 -4.79 7.12
N ILE A 18 -4.54 -3.82 6.55
CA ILE A 18 -3.94 -2.55 6.11
C ILE A 18 -3.65 -1.56 7.25
N SER A 19 -4.23 -1.78 8.43
CA SER A 19 -3.88 -1.04 9.67
C SER A 19 -2.72 -1.68 10.45
N SER A 20 -2.16 -2.78 9.98
CA SER A 20 -1.18 -3.58 10.74
C SER A 20 0.24 -3.01 10.72
N TYR A 21 1.02 -3.32 11.76
CA TYR A 21 2.45 -3.10 11.77
C TYR A 21 3.13 -3.73 10.55
N THR A 22 2.73 -4.94 10.17
CA THR A 22 3.28 -5.62 8.98
C THR A 22 3.09 -4.82 7.70
N ALA A 23 1.92 -4.20 7.49
CA ALA A 23 1.65 -3.33 6.34
C ALA A 23 2.56 -2.09 6.32
N TRP A 24 2.64 -1.37 7.43
CA TRP A 24 3.40 -0.12 7.53
C TRP A 24 4.91 -0.33 7.56
N ASN A 25 5.37 -1.42 8.17
CA ASN A 25 6.78 -1.83 8.13
C ASN A 25 7.22 -2.23 6.71
N ARG A 26 6.32 -2.83 5.93
CA ARG A 26 6.54 -3.11 4.51
C ARG A 26 6.65 -1.83 3.68
N ILE A 27 5.76 -0.86 3.91
CA ILE A 27 5.84 0.48 3.28
C ILE A 27 7.18 1.15 3.60
N PHE A 28 7.62 1.08 4.87
CA PHE A 28 8.93 1.59 5.28
C PHE A 28 10.08 0.95 4.50
N GLY A 29 10.05 -0.37 4.26
CA GLY A 29 11.03 -1.04 3.41
C GLY A 29 11.08 -0.50 1.97
N PHE A 30 9.93 -0.19 1.37
CA PHE A 30 9.91 0.46 0.05
C PHE A 30 10.44 1.90 0.10
N TYR A 31 10.18 2.62 1.19
CA TYR A 31 10.73 3.96 1.41
C TYR A 31 12.25 3.92 1.49
N GLN A 32 12.82 2.96 2.23
CA GLN A 32 14.27 2.74 2.31
C GLN A 32 14.88 2.49 0.92
N ALA A 33 14.25 1.62 0.11
CA ALA A 33 14.71 1.34 -1.24
C ALA A 33 14.69 2.60 -2.13
N TRP A 34 13.67 3.44 -2.00
CA TRP A 34 13.57 4.70 -2.73
C TRP A 34 14.62 5.72 -2.29
N ALA A 35 14.84 5.86 -0.97
CA ALA A 35 15.88 6.72 -0.42
C ALA A 35 17.29 6.28 -0.87
N GLN A 36 17.55 4.97 -0.94
CA GLN A 36 18.81 4.44 -1.45
C GLN A 36 19.01 4.78 -2.94
N ALA A 37 17.95 4.69 -3.74
CA ALA A 37 18.01 5.07 -5.15
C ALA A 37 18.26 6.58 -5.33
N ALA A 38 17.67 7.42 -4.46
CA ALA A 38 17.94 8.86 -4.45
C ALA A 38 19.39 9.19 -4.07
N GLU A 39 19.98 8.45 -3.12
CA GLU A 39 21.41 8.55 -2.79
C GLU A 39 22.28 8.20 -4.00
N ASP A 40 21.95 7.13 -4.72
CA ASP A 40 22.69 6.73 -5.91
C ASP A 40 22.62 7.78 -7.03
N CYS A 41 21.46 8.42 -7.22
CA CYS A 41 21.36 9.60 -8.09
C CYS A 41 22.28 10.73 -7.62
N ALA A 42 22.25 11.07 -6.32
CA ALA A 42 23.09 12.12 -5.74
C ALA A 42 24.59 11.86 -5.91
N ARG A 43 25.02 10.60 -5.77
CA ARG A 43 26.43 10.19 -5.93
C ARG A 43 26.91 10.28 -7.37
N ARG A 44 26.02 10.07 -8.35
CA ARG A 44 26.34 10.07 -9.79
C ARG A 44 26.17 11.44 -10.43
N ALA A 45 25.40 12.33 -9.82
CA ALA A 45 25.12 13.65 -10.36
C ALA A 45 26.36 14.55 -10.35
N THR A 46 26.60 15.23 -11.47
CA THR A 46 27.63 16.28 -11.57
C THR A 46 27.13 17.64 -11.10
N GLU A 47 25.81 17.86 -11.15
CA GLU A 47 25.13 19.05 -10.65
C GLU A 47 23.89 18.66 -9.84
N PRO A 48 23.53 19.39 -8.77
CA PRO A 48 22.36 19.07 -7.96
C PRO A 48 21.07 19.37 -8.73
N GLY A 49 20.35 18.33 -9.12
CA GLY A 49 19.04 18.45 -9.78
C GLY A 49 18.18 17.20 -9.60
N GLY A 50 16.86 17.36 -9.65
CA GLY A 50 15.91 16.26 -9.52
C GLY A 50 16.11 15.45 -8.24
N PRO A 51 16.13 14.10 -8.30
CA PRO A 51 16.30 13.25 -7.11
C PRO A 51 17.53 13.60 -6.26
N ALA A 52 18.64 13.99 -6.90
CA ALA A 52 19.88 14.35 -6.22
C ALA A 52 19.73 15.60 -5.34
N ALA A 53 18.95 16.58 -5.79
CA ALA A 53 18.68 17.80 -5.03
C ALA A 53 17.75 17.54 -3.83
N ASP A 54 16.80 16.61 -3.98
CA ASP A 54 15.81 16.29 -2.97
C ASP A 54 16.26 15.21 -1.97
N TYR A 55 17.42 14.58 -2.18
CA TYR A 55 17.90 13.45 -1.36
C TYR A 55 17.81 13.71 0.15
N LYS A 56 18.21 14.90 0.63
CA LYS A 56 18.12 15.24 2.06
C LYS A 56 16.68 15.32 2.55
N LEU A 57 15.75 15.82 1.74
CA LEU A 57 14.33 15.87 2.07
C LEU A 57 13.71 14.47 2.09
N ILE A 58 14.14 13.60 1.18
CA ILE A 58 13.75 12.19 1.15
C ILE A 58 14.21 11.47 2.42
N LEU A 59 15.45 11.69 2.87
CA LEU A 59 15.94 11.14 4.14
C LEU A 59 15.14 11.63 5.35
N ASN A 60 14.73 12.91 5.37
CA ASN A 60 13.88 13.43 6.44
C ASN A 60 12.51 12.73 6.45
N GLY A 61 11.89 12.53 5.28
CA GLY A 61 10.64 11.79 5.16
C GLY A 61 10.78 10.32 5.58
N LEU A 62 11.90 9.68 5.24
CA LEU A 62 12.23 8.32 5.67
C LEU A 62 12.31 8.22 7.21
N ALA A 63 12.96 9.17 7.87
CA ALA A 63 13.07 9.19 9.33
C ALA A 63 11.70 9.31 10.02
N HIS A 64 10.79 10.13 9.47
CA HIS A 64 9.41 10.20 9.94
C HIS A 64 8.65 8.88 9.71
N CYS A 65 8.86 8.22 8.58
CA CYS A 65 8.26 6.90 8.32
C CYS A 65 8.76 5.84 9.33
N GLU A 66 10.06 5.84 9.64
CA GLU A 66 10.66 4.97 10.65
C GLU A 66 10.03 5.20 12.04
N GLU A 67 9.95 6.45 12.48
CA GLU A 67 9.37 6.79 13.79
C GLU A 67 7.89 6.38 13.88
N ALA A 68 7.11 6.58 12.81
CA ALA A 68 5.73 6.11 12.75
C ALA A 68 5.62 4.59 12.94
N VAL A 69 6.46 3.81 12.26
CA VAL A 69 6.48 2.34 12.35
C VAL A 69 6.93 1.88 13.73
N LEU A 70 7.95 2.51 14.32
CA LEU A 70 8.42 2.23 15.67
C LEU A 70 7.36 2.51 16.74
N ARG A 71 6.61 3.61 16.58
CA ARG A 71 5.50 3.96 17.47
C ARG A 71 4.32 3.01 17.31
N LEU A 72 3.97 2.65 16.07
CA LEU A 72 2.93 1.67 15.80
C LEU A 72 3.25 0.33 16.46
N LYS A 73 4.50 -0.15 16.36
CA LYS A 73 4.98 -1.37 17.02
C LYS A 73 4.88 -1.34 18.55
N LYS A 74 4.78 -0.16 19.16
CA LYS A 74 4.56 0.02 20.60
C LYS A 74 3.08 0.23 20.96
N GLY A 75 2.18 0.04 20.00
CA GLY A 75 0.75 0.18 20.18
C GLY A 75 0.17 1.57 19.88
N ASP A 76 1.00 2.57 19.53
CA ASP A 76 0.53 3.95 19.36
C ASP A 76 -0.27 4.16 18.06
N LYS A 77 -1.60 4.07 18.15
CA LYS A 77 -2.52 4.28 17.01
C LYS A 77 -2.73 5.75 16.64
N ARG A 78 -2.14 6.71 17.38
CA ARG A 78 -2.23 8.14 17.04
C ARG A 78 -1.44 8.49 15.78
N ILE A 79 -0.52 7.62 15.35
CA ILE A 79 0.25 7.80 14.12
C ILE A 79 -0.62 7.87 12.85
N PHE A 80 -1.83 7.31 12.89
CA PHE A 80 -2.79 7.37 11.78
C PHE A 80 -3.62 8.66 11.76
N LYS A 81 -3.59 9.44 12.85
CA LYS A 81 -4.33 10.70 12.92
C LYS A 81 -3.67 11.77 12.06
N PHE A 82 -4.49 12.66 11.53
CA PHE A 82 -3.99 13.78 10.77
C PHE A 82 -3.43 14.84 11.72
N ASP A 83 -2.14 15.06 11.61
CA ASP A 83 -1.45 16.23 12.13
C ASP A 83 -0.56 16.71 10.98
N ALA A 84 -0.60 18.01 10.66
CA ALA A 84 0.24 18.57 9.61
C ALA A 84 1.73 18.33 9.82
N ASN A 85 2.15 18.12 11.08
CA ASN A 85 3.51 17.74 11.47
C ASN A 85 3.61 16.30 12.03
N GLY A 86 2.54 15.52 11.90
CA GLY A 86 2.53 14.11 12.29
C GLY A 86 3.45 13.28 11.39
N GLU A 87 3.99 12.19 11.95
CA GLU A 87 5.01 11.37 11.30
C GLU A 87 4.59 10.91 9.89
N LEU A 88 3.41 10.30 9.73
CA LEU A 88 2.96 9.82 8.42
C LEU A 88 2.63 10.96 7.46
N ALA A 89 2.13 12.10 7.95
CA ALA A 89 1.88 13.27 7.12
C ALA A 89 3.19 13.90 6.61
N MET A 90 4.25 13.89 7.44
CA MET A 90 5.58 14.34 7.05
C MET A 90 6.26 13.38 6.08
N ALA A 91 6.13 12.08 6.31
CA ALA A 91 6.66 11.02 5.44
C ALA A 91 6.05 11.05 4.04
N ASP A 92 4.76 11.37 3.91
CA ASP A 92 4.01 11.37 2.63
C ASP A 92 4.33 12.54 1.70
N ARG A 93 4.85 13.66 2.21
CA ARG A 93 5.02 14.90 1.42
C ARG A 93 5.85 14.70 0.16
N LEU A 94 6.98 14.02 0.28
CA LEU A 94 7.92 13.82 -0.82
C LEU A 94 7.45 12.75 -1.81
N PRO A 95 6.95 11.58 -1.37
CA PRO A 95 6.28 10.63 -2.26
C PRO A 95 5.16 11.28 -3.07
N THR A 96 4.23 12.00 -2.43
CA THR A 96 3.12 12.69 -3.12
C THR A 96 3.62 13.78 -4.08
N TYR A 97 4.66 14.53 -3.71
CA TYR A 97 5.28 15.51 -4.61
C TYR A 97 5.85 14.84 -5.87
N TRP A 98 6.63 13.77 -5.69
CA TRP A 98 7.28 13.08 -6.79
C TRP A 98 6.29 12.31 -7.66
N GLU A 99 5.25 11.70 -7.09
CA GLU A 99 4.17 11.07 -7.84
C GLU A 99 3.48 12.09 -8.76
N LYS A 100 3.13 13.28 -8.25
CA LYS A 100 2.61 14.38 -9.08
C LYS A 100 3.60 14.83 -10.14
N MET A 101 4.90 14.82 -9.82
CA MET A 101 5.93 15.14 -10.80
C MET A 101 5.96 14.12 -11.94
N LEU A 102 5.78 12.82 -11.66
CA LEU A 102 5.72 11.78 -12.70
C LEU A 102 4.54 12.01 -13.65
N PHE A 103 3.34 12.29 -13.13
CA PHE A 103 2.19 12.63 -13.98
C PHE A 103 2.46 13.84 -14.88
N ARG A 104 3.08 14.89 -14.33
CA ARG A 104 3.45 16.09 -15.10
C ARG A 104 4.55 15.84 -16.13
N MET A 105 5.39 14.82 -15.93
CA MET A 105 6.32 14.36 -16.95
C MET A 105 5.54 13.64 -18.04
N GLU A 106 4.69 12.67 -17.70
CA GLU A 106 3.87 11.92 -18.67
C GLU A 106 3.02 12.83 -19.57
N ASP A 107 2.42 13.87 -19.01
CA ASP A 107 1.63 14.88 -19.75
C ASP A 107 2.49 15.90 -20.54
N GLY A 108 3.82 15.85 -20.41
CA GLY A 108 4.75 16.72 -21.11
C GLY A 108 4.86 18.15 -20.55
N GLU A 109 4.31 18.43 -19.37
CA GLU A 109 4.40 19.74 -18.71
C GLU A 109 5.81 20.05 -18.18
N THR A 110 6.60 19.01 -17.92
CA THR A 110 7.95 19.11 -17.36
C THR A 110 8.94 18.27 -18.16
N LEU A 111 10.24 18.56 -17.96
CA LEU A 111 11.32 17.83 -18.64
C LEU A 111 11.24 16.33 -18.30
N GLN A 112 11.18 15.50 -19.34
CA GLN A 112 11.32 14.05 -19.22
C GLN A 112 12.67 13.68 -18.63
N ARG A 113 12.69 12.68 -17.75
CA ARG A 113 13.92 12.20 -17.12
C ARG A 113 14.28 10.81 -17.63
N ASP A 114 15.57 10.62 -17.87
CA ASP A 114 16.16 9.35 -18.27
C ASP A 114 17.57 9.24 -17.70
N GLU A 115 18.26 8.14 -17.99
CA GLU A 115 19.64 7.91 -17.56
C GLU A 115 20.65 8.91 -18.17
N GLY A 116 20.30 9.55 -19.29
CA GLY A 116 21.17 10.52 -19.97
C GLY A 116 21.19 11.87 -19.26
N ASN A 117 20.05 12.32 -18.73
CA ASN A 117 19.95 13.62 -18.04
C ASN A 117 19.81 13.53 -16.51
N THR A 118 19.47 12.36 -15.98
CA THR A 118 19.31 12.09 -14.55
C THR A 118 19.91 10.72 -14.23
N PRO A 119 21.23 10.59 -14.06
CA PRO A 119 21.87 9.31 -13.79
C PRO A 119 21.27 8.58 -12.58
N GLY A 120 20.92 7.30 -12.73
CA GLY A 120 20.24 6.50 -11.71
C GLY A 120 18.71 6.63 -11.69
N TRP A 121 18.13 7.38 -12.63
CA TRP A 121 16.70 7.64 -12.71
C TRP A 121 15.85 6.38 -12.78
N THR A 122 16.23 5.36 -13.54
CA THR A 122 15.43 4.14 -13.70
C THR A 122 15.16 3.47 -12.36
N GLN A 123 16.19 3.34 -11.52
CA GLN A 123 16.04 2.73 -10.20
C GLN A 123 15.22 3.61 -9.25
N PHE A 124 15.43 4.92 -9.28
CA PHE A 124 14.65 5.88 -8.50
C PHE A 124 13.16 5.82 -8.85
N HIS A 125 12.84 5.87 -10.14
CA HIS A 125 11.47 5.80 -10.65
C HIS A 125 10.78 4.49 -10.25
N GLN A 126 11.43 3.35 -10.48
CA GLN A 126 10.88 2.04 -10.11
C GLN A 126 10.64 1.91 -8.60
N ALA A 127 11.56 2.40 -7.77
CA ALA A 127 11.40 2.37 -6.32
C ALA A 127 10.28 3.30 -5.83
N LEU A 128 10.14 4.48 -6.44
CA LEU A 128 9.06 5.42 -6.15
C LEU A 128 7.70 4.82 -6.48
N VAL A 129 7.53 4.26 -7.68
CA VAL A 129 6.25 3.63 -8.10
C VAL A 129 5.86 2.52 -7.12
N LYS A 130 6.83 1.70 -6.68
CA LYS A 130 6.58 0.65 -5.67
C LYS A 130 6.16 1.23 -4.32
N LEU A 131 6.82 2.30 -3.87
CA LEU A 131 6.46 3.00 -2.64
C LEU A 131 5.04 3.58 -2.71
N CYS A 132 4.72 4.34 -3.76
CA CYS A 132 3.40 4.94 -3.94
C CYS A 132 2.31 3.87 -4.05
N ALA A 133 2.57 2.76 -4.75
CA ALA A 133 1.62 1.65 -4.85
C ALA A 133 1.35 1.00 -3.49
N ALA A 134 2.40 0.73 -2.68
CA ALA A 134 2.23 0.17 -1.34
C ALA A 134 1.53 1.16 -0.38
N TRP A 135 1.85 2.45 -0.48
CA TRP A 135 1.23 3.50 0.31
C TRP A 135 -0.26 3.64 -0.03
N GLY A 136 -0.59 3.73 -1.32
CA GLY A 136 -1.96 3.85 -1.82
C GLY A 136 -2.84 2.63 -1.56
N GLU A 137 -2.27 1.45 -1.36
CA GLU A 137 -3.03 0.26 -0.94
C GLU A 137 -3.60 0.37 0.48
N CYS A 138 -2.88 1.07 1.37
CA CYS A 138 -3.18 1.10 2.81
C CYS A 138 -3.72 2.45 3.28
N ALA A 139 -3.09 3.57 2.88
CA ALA A 139 -3.32 4.88 3.46
C ALA A 139 -4.76 5.42 3.31
N PRO A 140 -5.46 5.29 2.15
CA PRO A 140 -6.78 5.91 1.99
C PRO A 140 -7.83 5.45 2.99
N ASP A 141 -7.81 4.17 3.38
CA ASP A 141 -8.82 3.59 4.27
C ASP A 141 -8.40 3.60 5.75
N ILE A 142 -7.16 4.00 6.05
CA ILE A 142 -6.57 3.96 7.40
C ILE A 142 -6.12 5.31 7.91
N LEU A 143 -5.65 6.24 7.08
CA LEU A 143 -5.22 7.55 7.56
C LEU A 143 -6.42 8.45 7.75
N GLU A 144 -6.42 9.20 8.85
CA GLU A 144 -7.41 10.23 9.07
C GLU A 144 -7.26 11.29 7.97
N PRO A 145 -8.35 11.67 7.30
CA PRO A 145 -8.32 12.72 6.30
C PRO A 145 -7.96 14.08 6.91
N ARG A 146 -7.33 14.94 6.11
CA ARG A 146 -7.00 16.32 6.50
C ARG A 146 -8.22 17.15 6.88
N TYR A 147 -9.38 16.87 6.29
CA TYR A 147 -10.59 17.65 6.43
C TYR A 147 -11.57 16.92 7.35
N LEU A 148 -12.15 17.63 8.32
CA LEU A 148 -13.01 17.03 9.35
C LEU A 148 -14.43 16.68 8.87
N ASP A 149 -14.81 17.20 7.70
CA ASP A 149 -16.15 17.04 7.12
C ASP A 149 -16.20 15.92 6.07
N THR A 150 -15.14 15.13 5.91
CA THR A 150 -15.11 14.02 4.96
C THR A 150 -15.68 12.76 5.58
N GLU A 151 -16.52 12.10 4.81
CA GLU A 151 -16.98 10.74 5.01
C GLU A 151 -15.82 9.73 5.04
N THR A 152 -16.11 8.53 5.53
CA THR A 152 -15.18 7.41 5.42
C THR A 152 -14.91 7.04 3.96
N TYR A 153 -13.65 6.82 3.59
CA TYR A 153 -13.32 6.31 2.25
C TYR A 153 -13.85 4.90 1.99
N THR A 154 -13.96 4.07 3.04
CA THR A 154 -14.43 2.70 2.90
C THR A 154 -15.91 2.65 2.56
N PHE A 155 -16.22 2.23 1.34
CA PHE A 155 -17.57 2.10 0.83
C PHE A 155 -17.70 0.83 0.02
N CYS A 156 -18.70 -0.02 0.34
CA CYS A 156 -18.98 -1.24 -0.39
C CYS A 156 -19.60 -0.96 -1.77
N ASN A 157 -18.74 -0.54 -2.70
CA ASN A 157 -19.00 -0.36 -4.12
C ASN A 157 -18.28 -1.44 -4.95
N ASP A 158 -18.42 -1.36 -6.26
CA ASP A 158 -17.84 -2.35 -7.17
C ASP A 158 -16.32 -2.31 -7.19
N TYR A 159 -15.72 -1.16 -6.88
CA TYR A 159 -14.27 -1.03 -6.72
C TYR A 159 -13.76 -1.83 -5.52
N LEU A 160 -14.36 -1.66 -4.34
CA LEU A 160 -13.97 -2.43 -3.15
C LEU A 160 -14.20 -3.92 -3.38
N ARG A 161 -15.31 -4.32 -4.01
CA ARG A 161 -15.55 -5.74 -4.35
C ARG A 161 -14.50 -6.30 -5.28
N ALA A 162 -14.11 -5.55 -6.31
CA ALA A 162 -13.05 -5.96 -7.23
C ALA A 162 -11.71 -6.13 -6.50
N LYS A 163 -11.39 -5.23 -5.55
CA LYS A 163 -10.21 -5.35 -4.68
C LYS A 163 -10.29 -6.61 -3.81
N LEU A 164 -11.39 -6.82 -3.09
CA LEU A 164 -11.57 -7.98 -2.22
C LEU A 164 -11.49 -9.30 -3.00
N ASN A 165 -12.00 -9.36 -4.23
CA ASN A 165 -11.92 -10.57 -5.06
C ASN A 165 -10.50 -10.95 -5.49
N GLN A 166 -9.56 -10.00 -5.47
CA GLN A 166 -8.14 -10.26 -5.77
C GLN A 166 -7.34 -10.64 -4.52
N MET A 167 -7.86 -10.36 -3.33
CA MET A 167 -7.17 -10.63 -2.08
C MET A 167 -7.14 -12.12 -1.74
N VAL A 168 -6.07 -12.53 -1.07
CA VAL A 168 -5.95 -13.86 -0.49
C VAL A 168 -6.43 -13.81 0.96
N PHE A 169 -7.43 -14.62 1.28
CA PHE A 169 -7.99 -14.74 2.62
C PHE A 169 -7.64 -16.10 3.24
N PRO A 170 -7.50 -16.17 4.58
CA PRO A 170 -7.38 -17.45 5.27
C PRO A 170 -8.64 -18.30 5.07
N SER A 171 -8.47 -19.62 5.12
CA SER A 171 -9.55 -20.59 5.09
C SER A 171 -9.47 -21.50 6.32
N PRO A 172 -10.44 -21.44 7.25
CA PRO A 172 -11.64 -20.59 7.21
C PRO A 172 -11.35 -19.10 7.46
N LEU A 173 -12.15 -18.23 6.85
CA LEU A 173 -12.10 -16.78 7.09
C LEU A 173 -12.69 -16.47 8.48
N PRO A 174 -12.01 -15.69 9.34
CA PRO A 174 -12.53 -15.33 10.66
C PRO A 174 -13.87 -14.61 10.63
N ASP A 175 -14.70 -14.89 11.63
CA ASP A 175 -15.96 -14.18 11.82
C ASP A 175 -15.74 -12.73 12.27
N VAL A 176 -16.69 -11.86 11.90
CA VAL A 176 -16.76 -10.50 12.45
C VAL A 176 -17.18 -10.62 13.93
N PRO A 177 -16.42 -10.04 14.87
CA PRO A 177 -16.78 -10.10 16.28
C PRO A 177 -18.15 -9.47 16.56
N ASP A 178 -18.90 -10.06 17.49
CA ASP A 178 -20.10 -9.46 18.07
C ASP A 178 -19.81 -9.05 19.52
N PRO A 179 -19.60 -7.75 19.80
CA PRO A 179 -19.31 -7.25 21.13
C PRO A 179 -20.43 -7.58 22.12
N LYS A 180 -20.05 -8.03 23.33
CA LYS A 180 -21.01 -8.24 24.44
C LYS A 180 -21.64 -6.95 24.94
N GLU A 181 -20.90 -5.85 24.84
CA GLU A 181 -21.32 -4.51 25.23
C GLU A 181 -21.16 -3.57 24.04
N ASP A 182 -22.23 -2.83 23.75
CA ASP A 182 -22.26 -1.92 22.61
C ASP A 182 -21.63 -0.58 22.96
N VAL A 183 -20.56 -0.23 22.26
CA VAL A 183 -20.02 1.13 22.26
C VAL A 183 -20.52 1.82 21.01
N LEU A 184 -21.40 2.80 21.20
CA LEU A 184 -22.02 3.59 20.13
C LEU A 184 -21.50 5.02 20.12
N VAL A 185 -21.17 5.55 18.94
CA VAL A 185 -20.79 6.95 18.74
C VAL A 185 -21.49 7.51 17.50
N SER A 186 -22.17 8.65 17.64
CA SER A 186 -22.77 9.33 16.48
C SER A 186 -21.72 10.13 15.72
N SER A 187 -21.89 10.30 14.40
CA SER A 187 -21.07 11.20 13.58
C SER A 187 -20.93 12.59 14.23
N GLY A 188 -19.74 13.17 14.14
CA GLY A 188 -19.36 14.43 14.77
C GLY A 188 -19.09 14.35 16.28
N LYS A 189 -19.23 13.18 16.91
CA LYS A 189 -18.83 12.96 18.32
C LYS A 189 -17.48 12.27 18.38
N MET A 190 -16.72 12.56 19.43
CA MET A 190 -15.40 11.99 19.64
C MET A 190 -15.48 10.46 19.81
N THR A 191 -14.75 9.75 18.97
CA THR A 191 -14.57 8.30 19.03
C THR A 191 -13.66 7.94 20.22
N PRO A 192 -14.08 7.06 21.13
CA PRO A 192 -13.30 6.74 22.33
C PRO A 192 -12.06 5.88 22.05
N TYR A 193 -12.10 5.07 20.99
CA TYR A 193 -11.07 4.07 20.70
C TYR A 193 -10.74 3.99 19.22
N SER A 194 -9.46 3.77 18.90
CA SER A 194 -9.08 3.37 17.55
C SER A 194 -9.49 1.91 17.28
N GLY A 195 -9.96 1.62 16.08
CA GLY A 195 -10.40 0.28 15.72
C GLY A 195 -11.40 0.26 14.58
N ILE A 196 -12.06 -0.87 14.39
CA ILE A 196 -13.05 -1.07 13.33
C ILE A 196 -14.44 -0.82 13.90
N TRP A 197 -15.17 0.08 13.24
CA TRP A 197 -16.52 0.48 13.60
C TRP A 197 -17.47 0.24 12.44
N GLU A 198 -18.71 -0.10 12.72
CA GLU A 198 -19.74 -0.37 11.72
C GLU A 198 -20.95 0.57 11.87
N PRO A 199 -21.45 1.16 10.78
CA PRO A 199 -22.66 1.97 10.80
C PRO A 199 -23.90 1.11 11.08
N VAL A 200 -24.67 1.49 12.09
CA VAL A 200 -25.88 0.77 12.49
C VAL A 200 -27.06 1.71 12.71
N ASP A 201 -28.27 1.18 12.53
CA ASP A 201 -29.52 1.85 12.89
C ASP A 201 -29.75 1.72 14.40
N ALA A 202 -29.17 2.65 15.16
CA ALA A 202 -29.37 2.78 16.60
C ALA A 202 -30.37 3.90 16.92
N PRO A 203 -31.20 3.75 17.97
CA PRO A 203 -32.13 4.79 18.41
C PRO A 203 -31.40 6.11 18.67
N LYS A 204 -31.83 7.19 17.99
CA LYS A 204 -31.25 8.52 18.19
C LYS A 204 -31.44 8.96 19.65
N PRO A 205 -30.42 9.57 20.28
CA PRO A 205 -30.55 10.08 21.64
C PRO A 205 -31.68 11.11 21.69
N LYS A 206 -32.62 10.92 22.62
CA LYS A 206 -33.78 11.84 22.79
C LYS A 206 -33.28 13.19 23.33
N LEU A 207 -33.11 14.17 22.44
CA LEU A 207 -32.60 15.52 22.77
C LEU A 207 -33.47 16.31 23.78
N PHE A 208 -34.68 15.85 24.11
CA PHE A 208 -35.64 16.59 24.95
C PHE A 208 -36.18 15.81 26.17
N SER A 209 -35.54 14.69 26.57
CA SER A 209 -35.99 13.97 27.77
C SER A 209 -35.42 14.60 29.03
N LEU A 210 -36.30 15.24 29.84
CA LEU A 210 -36.00 15.70 31.21
C LEU A 210 -35.57 14.56 32.15
N PHE A 211 -35.83 13.30 31.76
CA PHE A 211 -35.33 12.11 32.42
C PHE A 211 -34.19 11.53 31.60
N ARG A 212 -32.94 11.74 32.04
CA ARG A 212 -31.78 11.02 31.49
C ARG A 212 -31.85 9.58 31.95
N ASN A 213 -32.58 8.74 31.23
CA ASN A 213 -32.25 7.32 31.23
C ASN A 213 -30.95 7.20 30.42
N ASN A 214 -29.84 7.11 31.15
CA ASN A 214 -28.49 6.92 30.60
C ASN A 214 -28.26 5.46 30.13
N GLU A 215 -29.32 4.69 29.95
CA GLU A 215 -29.24 3.32 29.46
C GLU A 215 -28.84 3.37 27.99
N GLN A 216 -27.69 2.77 27.68
CA GLN A 216 -27.31 2.53 26.29
C GLN A 216 -28.42 1.72 25.62
N PRO A 217 -28.78 2.04 24.37
CA PRO A 217 -29.71 1.22 23.61
C PRO A 217 -29.27 -0.24 23.66
N LYS A 218 -30.19 -1.16 23.94
CA LYS A 218 -29.96 -2.60 23.95
C LYS A 218 -30.80 -3.24 22.86
N GLY A 219 -30.20 -4.08 22.01
CA GLY A 219 -30.91 -4.81 20.97
C GLY A 219 -30.03 -5.06 19.74
N SER A 220 -30.56 -5.81 18.77
CA SER A 220 -29.92 -5.98 17.47
C SER A 220 -30.02 -4.67 16.69
N PHE A 221 -28.89 -4.07 16.32
CA PHE A 221 -28.87 -2.91 15.45
C PHE A 221 -28.67 -3.33 14.00
N PRO A 222 -29.64 -3.11 13.11
CA PRO A 222 -29.48 -3.36 11.69
C PRO A 222 -28.29 -2.57 11.12
N ILE A 223 -27.51 -3.19 10.24
CA ILE A 223 -26.38 -2.54 9.57
C ILE A 223 -26.92 -1.61 8.48
N VAL A 224 -26.41 -0.38 8.42
CA VAL A 224 -26.85 0.64 7.45
C VAL A 224 -25.73 1.15 6.54
N GLY A 225 -24.51 0.65 6.70
CA GLY A 225 -23.37 1.07 5.91
C GLY A 225 -22.22 0.07 5.93
N THR A 226 -21.05 0.52 5.45
CA THR A 226 -19.83 -0.28 5.43
C THR A 226 -18.98 0.06 6.65
N MET A 227 -18.39 -0.94 7.29
CA MET A 227 -17.47 -0.71 8.40
C MET A 227 -16.20 0.03 7.96
N SER A 228 -15.55 0.73 8.88
CA SER A 228 -14.33 1.51 8.62
C SER A 228 -13.43 1.54 9.85
N TYR A 229 -12.13 1.80 9.63
CA TYR A 229 -11.22 2.05 10.73
C TYR A 229 -11.36 3.50 11.20
N LEU A 230 -11.70 3.72 12.48
CA LEU A 230 -11.81 5.06 13.08
C LEU A 230 -10.73 5.28 14.13
N HIS A 231 -10.48 6.55 14.46
CA HIS A 231 -9.39 6.97 15.34
C HIS A 231 -9.87 7.46 16.70
N GLY A 232 -9.28 6.91 17.77
CA GLY A 232 -9.52 7.38 19.13
C GLY A 232 -9.13 8.85 19.31
N GLY A 233 -10.00 9.62 19.95
CA GLY A 233 -9.82 11.06 20.17
C GLY A 233 -10.02 11.92 18.92
N SER A 234 -10.55 11.37 17.84
CA SER A 234 -11.03 12.11 16.67
C SER A 234 -12.55 12.08 16.61
N ASN A 235 -13.16 13.03 15.89
CA ASN A 235 -14.61 12.98 15.67
C ASN A 235 -14.95 11.84 14.70
N ALA A 236 -16.00 11.08 15.02
CA ALA A 236 -16.52 10.04 14.13
C ALA A 236 -17.01 10.69 12.82
N PRO A 237 -16.58 10.19 11.65
CA PRO A 237 -16.96 10.76 10.37
C PRO A 237 -18.42 10.41 10.01
N ASN A 238 -18.91 10.96 8.90
CA ASN A 238 -20.08 10.43 8.21
C ASN A 238 -19.72 9.10 7.55
N MET A 239 -20.70 8.21 7.36
CA MET A 239 -20.47 7.02 6.53
C MET A 239 -20.53 7.40 5.06
N ALA A 240 -19.67 6.82 4.23
CA ALA A 240 -19.82 6.96 2.79
C ALA A 240 -21.16 6.42 2.30
N ALA A 241 -21.76 7.15 1.37
CA ALA A 241 -23.02 6.80 0.75
C ALA A 241 -22.99 7.16 -0.74
N TYR A 242 -23.70 6.37 -1.54
CA TYR A 242 -23.75 6.60 -2.99
C TYR A 242 -24.44 7.93 -3.30
N ALA A 243 -23.85 8.73 -4.19
CA ALA A 243 -24.35 10.04 -4.62
C ALA A 243 -24.41 11.14 -3.54
N GLU A 244 -23.75 10.94 -2.39
CA GLU A 244 -23.68 11.92 -1.31
C GLU A 244 -22.23 12.36 -1.10
N GLU A 245 -21.86 13.54 -1.62
CA GLU A 245 -20.48 14.06 -1.58
C GLU A 245 -19.89 14.26 -0.18
N ARG A 246 -20.72 14.27 0.87
CA ARG A 246 -20.29 14.41 2.28
C ARG A 246 -20.64 13.19 3.14
N GLY A 247 -21.08 12.11 2.49
CA GLY A 247 -21.67 10.95 3.16
C GLY A 247 -22.93 11.28 3.98
N LEU A 248 -23.36 10.28 4.77
CA LEU A 248 -24.54 10.39 5.63
C LEU A 248 -24.16 10.31 7.11
N PRO A 249 -24.76 11.13 7.99
CA PRO A 249 -24.55 11.00 9.42
C PRO A 249 -25.10 9.67 9.91
N THR A 250 -24.37 8.99 10.79
CA THR A 250 -24.73 7.66 11.27
C THR A 250 -24.41 7.48 12.75
N THR A 251 -24.82 6.33 13.30
CA THR A 251 -24.29 5.83 14.57
C THR A 251 -23.34 4.67 14.29
N TRP A 252 -22.11 4.83 14.73
CA TRP A 252 -21.06 3.83 14.63
C TRP A 252 -21.09 2.93 15.86
N ARG A 253 -21.09 1.61 15.64
CA ARG A 253 -20.91 0.58 16.65
C ARG A 253 -19.48 0.05 16.58
N LEU A 254 -18.75 0.04 17.69
CA LEU A 254 -17.43 -0.55 17.74
C LEU A 254 -17.53 -2.07 17.58
N LEU A 255 -16.92 -2.64 16.54
CA LEU A 255 -16.81 -4.09 16.38
C LEU A 255 -15.53 -4.63 17.03
N TRP A 256 -14.44 -3.88 16.89
CA TRP A 256 -13.14 -4.32 17.35
C TRP A 256 -12.26 -3.13 17.72
N ARG A 257 -11.75 -3.14 18.95
CA ARG A 257 -10.77 -2.16 19.43
C ARG A 257 -9.38 -2.62 19.03
N ASP A 258 -8.62 -1.75 18.36
CA ASP A 258 -7.23 -2.05 18.00
C ASP A 258 -6.30 -1.86 19.21
N THR A 259 -6.09 -2.96 19.94
CA THR A 259 -5.17 -3.06 21.08
C THR A 259 -3.85 -3.75 20.70
N ARG A 260 -3.63 -4.03 19.41
CA ARG A 260 -2.42 -4.74 18.98
C ARG A 260 -1.16 -3.99 19.41
N TYR A 261 -0.12 -4.74 19.72
CA TYR A 261 1.22 -4.29 20.09
C TYR A 261 1.32 -3.53 21.43
N GLU A 262 0.22 -3.34 22.17
CA GLU A 262 0.26 -2.77 23.53
C GLU A 262 1.04 -3.68 24.51
N ASP A 263 1.05 -5.00 24.25
CA ASP A 263 1.82 -6.00 25.00
C ASP A 263 3.23 -6.25 24.43
N GLY A 264 3.62 -5.51 23.39
CA GLY A 264 4.91 -5.65 22.71
C GLY A 264 5.00 -6.81 21.72
N THR A 265 3.89 -7.52 21.44
CA THR A 265 3.86 -8.65 20.51
C THR A 265 3.19 -8.29 19.19
N ILE A 266 3.65 -8.91 18.09
CA ILE A 266 2.98 -8.86 16.78
C ILE A 266 2.07 -10.09 16.71
N PRO A 267 0.76 -9.93 16.47
CA PRO A 267 -0.16 -11.07 16.35
C PRO A 267 0.28 -12.06 15.27
N ASP A 268 0.15 -13.37 15.56
CA ASP A 268 0.53 -14.43 14.60
C ASP A 268 -0.23 -14.33 13.27
N GLU A 269 -1.48 -13.84 13.29
CA GLU A 269 -2.31 -13.64 12.09
C GLU A 269 -1.64 -12.73 11.04
N GLU A 270 -0.75 -11.81 11.45
CA GLU A 270 -0.11 -10.90 10.50
C GLU A 270 0.89 -11.60 9.58
N ARG A 271 1.36 -12.79 9.96
CA ARG A 271 2.28 -13.60 9.15
C ARG A 271 1.63 -14.08 7.85
N ASP A 272 0.30 -14.18 7.85
CA ASP A 272 -0.50 -14.67 6.73
C ASP A 272 -1.05 -13.52 5.87
N TYR A 273 -0.71 -12.26 6.18
CA TYR A 273 -1.14 -11.11 5.40
C TYR A 273 -0.45 -11.06 4.04
N VAL A 274 -1.25 -11.08 2.97
CA VAL A 274 -0.79 -10.97 1.58
C VAL A 274 -1.28 -9.66 0.98
N PHE A 275 -0.33 -8.82 0.54
CA PHE A 275 -0.60 -7.49 -0.02
C PHE A 275 -0.59 -7.54 -1.55
N LEU A 276 -1.50 -6.81 -2.19
CA LEU A 276 -1.66 -6.75 -3.64
C LEU A 276 -0.63 -5.82 -4.30
N LYS A 277 -0.19 -4.74 -3.63
CA LYS A 277 0.61 -3.68 -4.26
C LYS A 277 1.89 -3.35 -3.51
N PRO A 278 3.04 -3.17 -4.16
CA PRO A 278 3.24 -3.31 -5.61
C PRO A 278 3.03 -4.75 -6.05
N GLU A 279 2.53 -4.88 -7.28
CA GLU A 279 2.43 -6.15 -7.98
C GLU A 279 3.79 -6.82 -7.91
N SER A 280 3.83 -8.02 -7.34
CA SER A 280 5.02 -8.85 -7.46
C SER A 280 5.24 -9.16 -8.94
N ALA A 281 6.48 -9.31 -9.40
CA ALA A 281 6.82 -9.59 -10.79
C ALA A 281 6.17 -10.87 -11.38
N GLN A 282 5.31 -11.57 -10.65
CA GLN A 282 4.39 -12.58 -11.20
C GLN A 282 3.37 -11.99 -12.19
N GLU A 283 3.11 -10.68 -12.21
CA GLU A 283 2.27 -10.05 -13.23
C GLU A 283 3.01 -9.72 -14.55
N GLU A 284 4.36 -9.69 -14.56
CA GLU A 284 5.12 -9.77 -15.82
C GLU A 284 4.97 -11.15 -16.50
N ALA A 285 4.40 -12.15 -15.80
CA ALA A 285 4.11 -13.47 -16.34
C ALA A 285 2.63 -13.73 -16.66
N SER A 286 1.69 -12.82 -16.33
CA SER A 286 0.25 -13.02 -16.57
C SER A 286 -0.42 -12.00 -17.50
N ALA A 287 0.30 -10.99 -17.97
CA ALA A 287 -0.07 -10.21 -19.16
C ALA A 287 0.48 -10.84 -20.45
N THR A 288 0.15 -12.12 -20.71
CA THR A 288 0.33 -12.73 -22.04
C THR A 288 -0.92 -13.47 -22.48
N VAL A 289 -1.92 -12.69 -22.89
CA VAL A 289 -2.79 -13.12 -23.98
C VAL A 289 -2.83 -11.99 -24.99
N SER A 290 -2.20 -12.26 -26.14
CA SER A 290 -2.24 -11.48 -27.39
C SER A 290 -1.20 -10.36 -27.56
N ALA A 291 0.08 -10.76 -27.63
CA ALA A 291 0.94 -10.44 -28.77
C ALA A 291 2.20 -11.30 -28.67
N THR A 292 2.51 -12.07 -29.71
CA THR A 292 3.77 -12.83 -29.83
C THR A 292 4.98 -11.95 -29.52
N PRO A 293 5.79 -12.25 -28.49
CA PRO A 293 7.12 -11.68 -28.34
C PRO A 293 8.11 -12.62 -29.03
N ASP A 294 8.86 -12.04 -29.95
CA ASP A 294 9.94 -12.67 -30.68
C ASP A 294 11.12 -12.91 -29.70
N LEU A 295 11.03 -13.96 -28.88
CA LEU A 295 11.93 -14.25 -27.75
C LEU A 295 13.39 -14.39 -28.24
N LEU A 296 14.24 -13.43 -27.88
CA LEU A 296 15.69 -13.62 -27.96
C LEU A 296 16.11 -14.66 -26.91
N ILE A 297 16.66 -15.77 -27.38
CA ILE A 297 17.18 -16.84 -26.52
C ILE A 297 18.57 -16.42 -26.03
N TRP A 298 18.76 -16.37 -24.71
CA TRP A 298 20.02 -15.98 -24.07
C TRP A 298 20.34 -16.91 -22.89
N ALA A 299 21.62 -17.00 -22.51
CA ALA A 299 22.09 -17.71 -21.31
C ALA A 299 23.43 -17.14 -20.81
N GLU A 300 23.77 -17.34 -19.54
CA GLU A 300 25.00 -16.81 -18.95
C GLU A 300 26.20 -17.76 -19.07
N SER A 301 27.41 -17.20 -19.02
CA SER A 301 28.64 -17.97 -18.92
C SER A 301 28.61 -18.92 -17.71
N GLY A 302 28.94 -20.18 -17.93
CA GLY A 302 28.86 -21.26 -16.94
C GLY A 302 27.53 -22.02 -16.94
N GLN A 303 26.51 -21.55 -17.67
CA GLN A 303 25.26 -22.29 -17.88
C GLN A 303 25.34 -23.14 -19.16
N PRO A 304 24.67 -24.29 -19.20
CA PRO A 304 24.51 -25.06 -20.43
C PRO A 304 23.71 -24.26 -21.46
N ALA A 305 24.15 -24.29 -22.71
CA ALA A 305 23.48 -23.63 -23.82
C ALA A 305 22.07 -24.23 -24.00
N PRO A 306 21.00 -23.41 -23.89
CA PRO A 306 19.63 -23.90 -24.05
C PRO A 306 19.33 -24.48 -25.43
N GLN A 307 20.07 -24.06 -26.46
CA GLN A 307 19.85 -24.48 -27.84
C GLN A 307 21.17 -24.53 -28.62
N THR A 308 21.23 -25.45 -29.57
CA THR A 308 22.31 -25.50 -30.55
C THR A 308 22.30 -24.27 -31.44
N GLY A 309 23.46 -23.62 -31.60
CA GLY A 309 23.65 -22.60 -32.61
C GLY A 309 24.80 -21.65 -32.29
N ARG A 310 24.86 -20.53 -32.99
CA ARG A 310 25.90 -19.52 -32.82
C ARG A 310 25.48 -18.52 -31.75
N TRP A 311 26.25 -18.37 -30.70
CA TRP A 311 26.01 -17.50 -29.56
C TRP A 311 26.94 -16.29 -29.61
N LEU A 312 26.42 -15.10 -29.31
CA LEU A 312 27.13 -13.82 -29.31
C LEU A 312 27.24 -13.28 -27.88
N ALA A 313 28.41 -12.77 -27.51
CA ALA A 313 28.57 -12.11 -26.21
C ALA A 313 27.86 -10.74 -26.23
N GLU A 314 26.93 -10.48 -25.29
CA GLU A 314 26.09 -9.27 -25.28
C GLU A 314 26.90 -7.96 -25.23
N HIS A 315 28.06 -7.97 -24.58
CA HIS A 315 28.95 -6.81 -24.46
C HIS A 315 30.01 -6.70 -25.55
N ASP A 316 30.08 -7.69 -26.47
CA ASP A 316 31.02 -7.73 -27.59
C ASP A 316 30.42 -8.59 -28.71
N LEU A 317 29.50 -8.02 -29.48
CA LEU A 317 28.74 -8.73 -30.52
C LEU A 317 29.59 -9.24 -31.69
N GLN A 318 30.89 -8.91 -31.73
CA GLN A 318 31.86 -9.48 -32.67
C GLN A 318 32.44 -10.82 -32.17
N ALA A 319 32.36 -11.08 -30.86
CA ALA A 319 32.73 -12.35 -30.27
C ALA A 319 31.57 -13.34 -30.36
N SER A 320 31.80 -14.43 -31.09
CA SER A 320 30.80 -15.49 -31.30
C SER A 320 31.38 -16.89 -31.07
N ILE A 321 30.55 -17.81 -30.60
CA ILE A 321 30.89 -19.22 -30.42
C ILE A 321 29.72 -20.10 -30.87
N THR A 322 30.00 -21.22 -31.54
CA THR A 322 28.97 -22.19 -31.90
C THR A 322 28.97 -23.34 -30.90
N LEU A 323 27.82 -23.61 -30.29
CA LEU A 323 27.65 -24.63 -29.24
C LEU A 323 26.47 -25.55 -29.57
N GLN A 324 26.51 -26.78 -29.07
CA GLN A 324 25.35 -27.66 -29.04
C GLN A 324 24.51 -27.41 -27.78
N ALA A 325 23.23 -27.76 -27.84
CA ALA A 325 22.37 -27.72 -26.66
C ALA A 325 22.98 -28.59 -25.55
N GLY A 326 23.14 -28.01 -24.36
CA GLY A 326 23.78 -28.65 -23.20
C GLY A 326 25.26 -28.31 -23.00
N ASP A 327 25.96 -27.77 -24.00
CA ASP A 327 27.36 -27.36 -23.85
C ASP A 327 27.49 -26.12 -22.97
N ILE A 328 28.50 -26.06 -22.10
CA ILE A 328 28.67 -24.94 -21.17
C ILE A 328 29.15 -23.69 -21.90
N LEU A 329 28.44 -22.56 -21.69
CA LEU A 329 28.82 -21.26 -22.23
C LEU A 329 30.12 -20.76 -21.58
N PRO A 330 31.15 -20.42 -22.38
CA PRO A 330 32.44 -20.04 -21.83
C PRO A 330 32.41 -18.62 -21.25
N MET A 331 33.40 -18.31 -20.41
CA MET A 331 33.67 -16.92 -20.02
C MET A 331 34.25 -16.15 -21.21
N HIS A 332 33.85 -14.89 -21.39
CA HIS A 332 34.44 -13.99 -22.39
C HIS A 332 35.52 -13.13 -21.73
N GLN A 333 36.75 -13.20 -22.24
CA GLN A 333 37.92 -12.48 -21.69
C GLN A 333 38.11 -12.67 -20.17
N GLY A 334 37.83 -13.89 -19.67
CA GLY A 334 37.95 -14.23 -18.24
C GLY A 334 36.84 -13.65 -17.35
N ARG A 335 35.77 -13.07 -17.93
CA ARG A 335 34.60 -12.54 -17.20
C ARG A 335 33.33 -13.29 -17.59
N LYS A 336 32.38 -13.32 -16.65
CA LYS A 336 31.02 -13.79 -16.97
C LYS A 336 30.39 -12.80 -17.94
N SER A 337 29.88 -13.33 -19.03
CA SER A 337 29.12 -12.59 -20.04
C SER A 337 27.78 -13.29 -20.25
N ARG A 338 26.77 -12.49 -20.58
CA ARG A 338 25.53 -13.00 -21.15
C ARG A 338 25.76 -13.27 -22.63
N TRP A 339 25.28 -14.41 -23.08
CA TRP A 339 25.39 -14.88 -24.44
C TRP A 339 24.00 -14.98 -25.05
N THR A 340 23.86 -14.53 -26.28
CA THR A 340 22.57 -14.50 -26.98
C THR A 340 22.67 -15.27 -28.29
N LEU A 341 21.71 -16.13 -28.57
CA LEU A 341 21.69 -16.94 -29.79
C LEU A 341 21.51 -16.02 -31.00
N ALA A 342 22.53 -15.97 -31.86
CA ALA A 342 22.45 -15.32 -33.15
C ALA A 342 21.38 -16.02 -33.99
N ARG A 343 20.42 -15.24 -34.48
CA ARG A 343 19.46 -15.73 -35.47
C ARG A 343 20.22 -16.12 -36.74
N ALA A 344 19.84 -17.26 -37.33
CA ALA A 344 20.42 -17.75 -38.58
C ALA A 344 20.10 -16.80 -39.75
#